data_AF-A0A2E7RRZ1-F1
#
_entry.id   AF-A0A2E7RRZ1-F1
#
_cell.length_a   1.000
_cell.length_b   1.000
_cell.length_c   1.000
_cell.angle_alpha   90.00
_cell.angle_beta   90.00
_cell.angle_gamma   90.00
#
_symmetry.space_group_name_H-M   'P 1'
#
loop_
_entity.id
_entity.type
_entity.pdbx_description
1 polymer ?
#
loop_
_entity_poly.entity_id
_entity_poly.type
_entity_poly.pdbx_seq_one_letter_code
_entity_poly.pdbx_strand_id
1 'polypeptide(L)' 'MDREIIKILEKKFNEIKTENPQINTIIKEFDNLDSNTLFSGITIGRLFNSFYYQHRRILKRSPNETEFEEFIEFLKNRVN' A
#
# COMPACT_ATOMS: atom_id res chain seq x y z
N MET A 1 -6.56 13.84 -0.70
CA MET A 1 -5.29 13.30 -0.22
C MET A 1 -4.22 14.17 -0.81
N ASP A 2 -3.24 14.55 -0.01
CA ASP A 2 -2.17 15.42 -0.47
C ASP A 2 -1.41 14.83 -1.67
N ARG A 3 -1.08 15.66 -2.66
CA ARG A 3 -0.42 15.24 -3.90
C ARG A 3 0.95 14.61 -3.65
N GLU A 4 1.70 15.08 -2.66
CA GLU A 4 2.99 14.50 -2.32
C GLU A 4 2.83 13.08 -1.77
N ILE A 5 1.79 12.86 -0.95
CA ILE A 5 1.47 11.54 -0.40
C ILE A 5 1.03 10.58 -1.52
N ILE A 6 0.19 11.03 -2.46
CA ILE A 6 -0.20 10.23 -3.64
C ILE A 6 1.04 9.75 -4.40
N LYS A 7 1.99 10.65 -4.70
CA LYS A 7 3.23 10.30 -5.41
C LYS A 7 4.07 9.26 -4.67
N ILE A 8 4.16 9.37 -3.35
CA ILE A 8 4.89 8.40 -2.53
C ILE A 8 4.21 7.03 -2.56
N LEU A 9 2.88 6.99 -2.46
CA LEU A 9 2.13 5.74 -2.53
C LEU A 9 2.24 5.06 -3.91
N GLU A 10 2.17 5.83 -4.99
CA GLU A 10 2.40 5.35 -6.37
C GLU A 10 3.78 4.72 -6.52
N LYS A 11 4.83 5.42 -6.08
CA LYS A 11 6.20 4.90 -6.13
C LYS A 11 6.30 3.58 -5.36
N LYS A 12 5.74 3.53 -4.15
CA LYS A 12 5.77 2.35 -3.28
C LYS A 12 4.98 1.18 -3.85
N PHE A 13 3.86 1.44 -4.51
CA PHE A 13 3.09 0.43 -5.21
C PHE A 13 3.89 -0.18 -6.38
N ASN A 14 4.52 0.67 -7.19
CA ASN A 14 5.36 0.21 -8.30
C ASN A 14 6.55 -0.63 -7.81
N GLU A 15 7.22 -0.21 -6.74
CA GLU A 15 8.31 -0.98 -6.10
C GLU A 15 7.87 -2.36 -5.58
N ILE A 16 6.60 -2.49 -5.14
CA ILE A 16 6.03 -3.77 -4.72
C ILE A 16 5.75 -4.66 -5.95
N LYS A 17 5.26 -4.06 -7.04
CA LYS A 17 4.84 -4.77 -8.26
C LYS A 17 6.01 -5.25 -9.13
N THR A 18 7.11 -4.49 -9.21
CA THR A 18 8.27 -4.80 -10.07
C THR A 18 9.18 -5.92 -9.52
N GLU A 19 8.59 -6.93 -8.89
CA GLU A 19 9.23 -8.01 -8.15
C GLU A 19 9.93 -7.57 -6.86
N ASN A 20 9.30 -7.89 -5.73
CA ASN A 20 9.94 -7.82 -4.42
C ASN A 20 10.32 -9.24 -3.98
N PRO A 21 11.62 -9.62 -4.02
CA PRO A 21 12.08 -10.97 -3.70
C PRO A 21 11.62 -11.46 -2.32
N GLN A 22 11.45 -10.55 -1.37
CA GLN A 22 10.97 -10.87 -0.02
C GLN A 22 9.50 -11.27 -0.02
N ILE A 23 8.66 -10.57 -0.79
CA ILE A 23 7.23 -10.89 -0.91
C ILE A 23 7.06 -12.24 -1.62
N ASN A 24 7.82 -12.48 -2.69
CA ASN A 24 7.79 -13.77 -3.39
C ASN A 24 8.24 -14.93 -2.48
N THR A 25 9.24 -14.68 -1.63
CA THR A 25 9.66 -15.67 -0.62
C THR A 25 8.53 -15.95 0.35
N ILE A 26 7.87 -14.92 0.90
CA ILE A 26 6.73 -15.11 1.82
C ILE A 26 5.61 -15.90 1.12
N ILE A 27 5.23 -15.55 -0.10
CA ILE A 27 4.17 -16.25 -0.83
C ILE A 27 4.54 -17.73 -1.03
N LYS A 28 5.80 -18.02 -1.34
CA LYS A 28 6.29 -19.38 -1.51
C LYS A 28 6.28 -20.18 -0.21
N GLU A 29 6.68 -19.60 0.91
CA GLU A 29 6.70 -20.28 2.22
C GLU A 29 5.29 -20.50 2.81
N PHE A 30 4.28 -19.77 2.31
CA PHE A 30 2.87 -19.89 2.68
C PHE A 30 2.02 -20.33 1.48
N ASP A 31 2.48 -21.33 0.74
CA ASP A 31 1.84 -21.86 -0.48
C ASP A 31 0.45 -22.51 -0.25
N ASN A 32 0.10 -22.75 1.01
CA ASN A 32 -1.22 -23.21 1.43
C ASN A 32 -2.29 -22.11 1.38
N LEU A 33 -1.90 -20.85 1.17
CA LEU A 33 -2.80 -19.71 0.99
C LEU A 33 -2.91 -19.33 -0.49
N ASP A 34 -4.01 -18.67 -0.86
CA ASP A 34 -4.14 -18.09 -2.20
C ASP A 34 -3.07 -16.99 -2.39
N SER A 35 -2.13 -17.23 -3.30
CA SER A 35 -0.99 -16.35 -3.59
C SER A 35 -1.41 -14.94 -3.98
N ASN A 36 -2.49 -14.78 -4.75
CA ASN A 36 -2.97 -13.47 -5.18
C ASN A 36 -3.58 -12.71 -4.01
N THR A 37 -4.38 -13.39 -3.19
CA THR A 37 -4.98 -12.81 -1.98
C THR A 37 -3.89 -12.39 -0.99
N LEU A 38 -2.89 -13.24 -0.79
CA LEU A 38 -1.75 -12.94 0.10
C LEU A 38 -0.93 -11.76 -0.42
N PHE A 39 -0.62 -11.73 -1.73
CA PHE A 39 0.07 -10.61 -2.36
C PHE A 39 -0.70 -9.29 -2.20
N SER A 40 -2.00 -9.30 -2.48
CA SER A 40 -2.87 -8.13 -2.33
C SER A 40 -2.94 -7.67 -0.88
N GLY A 41 -3.08 -8.59 0.09
CA GLY A 41 -3.07 -8.29 1.52
C GLY A 41 -1.77 -7.63 1.98
N ILE A 42 -0.61 -8.18 1.57
CA ILE A 42 0.71 -7.59 1.87
C ILE A 42 0.82 -6.19 1.25
N THR A 43 0.38 -6.02 0.01
CA THR A 43 0.43 -4.74 -0.71
C THR A 43 -0.42 -3.68 0.00
N ILE A 44 -1.68 -3.99 0.32
CA ILE A 44 -2.58 -3.11 1.05
C ILE A 44 -1.99 -2.74 2.41
N GLY A 45 -1.48 -3.70 3.18
CA GLY A 45 -0.87 -3.44 4.48
C GLY A 45 0.35 -2.49 4.40
N ARG A 46 1.23 -2.69 3.41
CA ARG A 46 2.40 -1.83 3.18
C ARG A 46 2.03 -0.42 2.74
N LEU A 47 0.95 -0.26 1.98
CA LEU A 47 0.43 1.05 1.55
C LEU A 47 -0.30 1.75 2.69
N PHE A 48 -1.13 1.05 3.46
CA PHE A 48 -1.83 1.57 4.63
C PHE A 48 -0.84 2.14 5.66
N ASN A 49 0.21 1.38 5.99
CA ASN A 49 1.25 1.87 6.89
C ASN A 49 1.95 3.12 6.33
N SER A 50 2.24 3.13 5.03
CA SER A 50 2.85 4.29 4.37
C SER A 50 1.93 5.51 4.40
N PHE A 51 0.64 5.34 4.13
CA PHE A 51 -0.35 6.40 4.14
C PHE A 51 -0.36 7.14 5.49
N TYR A 52 -0.54 6.42 6.61
CA TYR A 52 -0.52 7.03 7.95
C TYR A 52 0.85 7.62 8.31
N TYR A 53 1.94 6.91 8.01
CA TYR A 53 3.29 7.37 8.32
C TYR A 53 3.63 8.68 7.60
N GLN A 54 3.32 8.79 6.31
CA GLN A 54 3.64 9.98 5.52
C GLN A 54 2.78 11.18 5.89
N HIS A 55 1.50 10.98 6.24
CA HIS A 55 0.67 12.06 6.81
C HIS A 55 1.33 12.64 8.07
N ARG A 56 1.76 11.78 9.01
CA ARG A 56 2.42 12.24 10.24
C ARG A 56 3.76 12.90 9.96
N ARG A 57 4.55 12.36 9.03
CA ARG A 57 5.90 12.86 8.73
C ARG A 57 5.89 14.19 7.99
N ILE A 58 5.08 14.31 6.93
CA ILE A 58 5.08 15.44 5.98
C ILE A 58 4.09 16.50 6.45
N LEU A 59 2.83 16.10 6.70
CA LEU A 59 1.74 17.02 7.05
C LEU A 59 1.63 17.29 8.56
N LYS A 60 2.44 16.61 9.39
CA LYS A 60 2.47 16.74 10.86
C LYS A 60 1.14 16.46 11.55
N ARG A 61 0.28 15.66 10.93
CA ARG A 61 -1.01 15.23 11.48
C ARG A 61 -1.40 13.84 10.98
N SER A 62 -2.40 13.24 11.60
CA SER A 62 -3.05 12.03 11.05
C SER A 62 -3.92 12.40 9.84
N PRO A 63 -4.16 11.45 8.92
CA PRO A 63 -5.16 11.64 7.87
C PRO A 63 -6.55 11.85 8.49
N ASN A 64 -7.39 12.65 7.84
CA ASN A 64 -8.80 12.77 8.17
C ASN A 64 -9.65 11.74 7.40
N GLU A 65 -10.96 11.72 7.67
CA GLU A 65 -11.89 10.76 7.04
C GLU A 65 -11.93 10.88 5.51
N THR A 66 -12.00 12.10 4.98
CA THR A 66 -11.97 12.34 3.52
C THR A 66 -10.69 11.79 2.87
N GLU A 67 -9.53 12.04 3.50
CA GLU A 67 -8.26 11.53 3.00
C GLU A 67 -8.17 10.01 3.07
N PHE A 68 -8.82 9.40 4.05
CA PHE A 68 -8.93 7.95 4.15
C PHE A 68 -9.84 7.39 3.04
N GLU A 69 -10.97 8.03 2.74
CA GLU A 69 -11.84 7.63 1.62
C GLU A 69 -11.09 7.71 0.27
N GLU A 70 -10.33 8.78 0.05
CA GLU A 70 -9.48 8.92 -1.14
C GLU A 70 -8.36 7.86 -1.19
N PHE A 71 -7.84 7.44 -0.03
CA PHE A 71 -6.91 6.32 0.04
C PHE A 71 -7.57 4.98 -0.32
N ILE A 72 -8.82 4.74 0.11
CA ILE A 72 -9.58 3.55 -0.31
C ILE A 72 -9.80 3.55 -1.82
N GLU A 73 -10.17 4.70 -2.39
CA GLU A 73 -10.34 4.85 -3.83
C GLU A 73 -9.02 4.63 -4.59
N PHE A 74 -7.90 5.14 -4.05
CA PHE A 74 -6.57 4.85 -4.57
C PHE A 74 -6.27 3.34 -4.61
N LEU A 75 -6.58 2.61 -3.54
CA LEU A 75 -6.37 1.15 -3.48
C LEU A 75 -7.21 0.41 -4.52
N LYS A 76 -8.50 0.75 -4.66
CA LYS A 76 -9.40 0.14 -5.66
C LYS A 76 -8.88 0.30 -7.09
N ASN A 77 -8.27 1.44 -7.40
CA ASN A 77 -7.77 1.74 -8.75
C ASN A 77 -6.38 1.11 -9.06
N ARG A 78 -5.74 0.46 -8.08
CA ARG A 78 -4.36 -0.06 -8.22
C ARG A 78 -4.23 -1.53 -7.87
N VAL A 79 -4.96 -1.99 -6.85
CA VAL A 79 -4.84 -3.35 -6.31
C VAL A 79 -5.99 -4.25 -6.79
N ASN A 80 -7.11 -3.67 -7.24
CA ASN A 80 -8.25 -4.39 -7.80
C ASN A 80 -8.16 -4.50 -9.32
#